data_AF-A0A920RB28-F1
#
_entry.id   AF-A0A920RB28-F1
#
_cell.length_a   1.000
_cell.length_b   1.000
_cell.length_c   1.000
_cell.angle_alpha   90.00
_cell.angle_beta   90.00
_cell.angle_gamma   90.00
#
_symmetry.space_group_name_H-M   'P 1'
#
loop_
_entity.id
_entity.type
_entity.pdbx_description
1 polymer ?
#
loop_
_entity_poly.entity_id
_entity_poly.type
_entity_poly.pdbx_seq_one_letter_code
_entity_poly.pdbx_strand_id
1 'polypeptide(L)' 'MTFFPSLWPAVGKLITGDANSYNYLLESIRMHPDQEILLEMMKNAGLINCKYHDVLNGICAIHLGFKSS' A
#
# COMPACT_ATOMS: atom_id res chain seq x y z
N MET A 1 -10.36 -9.86 0.74
CA MET A 1 -11.44 -9.28 1.56
C MET A 1 -11.72 -7.89 1.00
N THR A 2 -12.90 -7.72 0.42
CA THR A 2 -13.59 -6.54 -0.14
C THR A 2 -12.86 -5.17 -0.15
N PHE A 3 -12.19 -4.82 -1.25
CA PHE A 3 -11.73 -3.45 -1.51
C PHE A 3 -12.90 -2.58 -2.05
N PHE A 4 -13.51 -1.81 -1.15
CA PHE A 4 -14.16 -0.50 -1.32
C PHE A 4 -14.76 -0.09 -2.70
N PRO A 5 -15.83 -0.71 -3.20
CA PRO A 5 -16.45 -0.31 -4.48
C PRO A 5 -17.27 0.99 -4.44
N SER A 6 -17.57 1.54 -3.25
CA SER A 6 -18.61 2.57 -3.09
C SER A 6 -18.09 4.01 -2.95
N LEU A 7 -16.83 4.23 -2.56
CA LEU A 7 -16.30 5.59 -2.38
C LEU A 7 -15.80 6.21 -3.68
N TRP A 8 -15.42 5.37 -4.65
CA TRP A 8 -14.69 5.78 -5.85
C TRP A 8 -15.52 6.45 -6.96
N PRO A 9 -16.77 6.03 -7.27
CA PRO A 9 -17.51 6.58 -8.42
C PRO A 9 -17.84 8.07 -8.29
N ALA A 10 -17.96 8.59 -7.06
CA ALA A 10 -18.32 9.97 -6.79
C ALA A 10 -17.11 10.92 -6.77
N VAL A 11 -15.96 10.47 -6.26
CA VAL A 11 -14.76 11.30 -6.13
C VAL A 11 -14.08 11.51 -7.49
N GLY A 12 -14.06 10.48 -8.35
CA GLY A 12 -13.49 10.57 -9.70
C GLY A 12 -14.20 11.55 -10.65
N LYS A 13 -15.48 11.89 -10.37
CA LYS A 13 -16.28 12.79 -11.20
C LYS A 13 -16.10 14.28 -10.84
N LEU A 14 -15.56 14.59 -9.66
CA LEU A 14 -15.47 15.97 -9.15
C LEU A 14 -14.08 16.61 -9.37
N ILE A 15 -13.03 15.81 -9.63
CA ILE A 15 -11.63 16.27 -9.66
C ILE A 15 -11.01 16.05 -11.06
N THR A 16 -11.74 16.39 -12.12
CA THR A 16 -11.18 16.39 -13.48
C THR A 16 -10.25 17.59 -13.66
N GLY A 17 -8.98 17.41 -13.31
CA GLY A 17 -7.88 18.33 -13.61
C GLY A 17 -6.63 17.60 -14.10
N ASP A 18 -6.28 16.47 -13.50
CA ASP A 18 -5.20 15.60 -13.96
C ASP A 18 -5.54 14.12 -13.74
N ALA A 19 -6.35 13.57 -14.65
CA ALA A 19 -6.78 12.16 -14.62
C ALA A 19 -5.59 11.18 -14.60
N ASN A 20 -4.42 11.58 -15.11
CA ASN A 20 -3.24 10.72 -15.18
C ASN A 20 -2.65 10.45 -13.79
N SER A 21 -2.53 11.47 -12.94
CA SER A 21 -2.04 11.31 -11.57
C SER A 21 -2.93 10.40 -10.72
N TYR A 22 -4.26 10.49 -10.90
CA TYR A 22 -5.22 9.66 -10.17
C TYR A 22 -5.25 8.21 -10.69
N ASN A 23 -5.16 8.02 -12.00
CA ASN A 23 -5.00 6.68 -12.58
C ASN A 23 -3.70 6.03 -12.11
N TYR A 24 -2.60 6.77 -12.07
CA TYR A 24 -1.33 6.27 -11.53
C TYR A 24 -1.45 5.89 -10.05
N LEU A 25 -2.16 6.68 -9.25
CA LEU A 25 -2.42 6.34 -7.85
C LEU A 25 -3.18 5.00 -7.72
N LEU A 26 -4.23 4.78 -8.52
CA LEU A 26 -4.95 3.51 -8.52
C LEU A 26 -4.08 2.32 -8.92
N GLU A 27 -3.35 2.47 -10.01
CA GLU A 27 -2.50 1.40 -10.52
C GLU A 27 -1.37 1.09 -9.52
N SER A 28 -0.77 2.11 -8.91
CA SER A 28 0.26 1.91 -7.88
C SER A 28 -0.29 1.25 -6.62
N ILE A 29 -1.50 1.59 -6.16
CA ILE A 29 -2.16 0.89 -5.04
C ILE A 29 -2.43 -0.58 -5.39
N ARG A 30 -2.87 -0.86 -6.62
CA ARG A 30 -3.17 -2.23 -7.07
C ARG A 30 -1.93 -3.11 -7.22
N MET A 31 -0.83 -2.53 -7.69
CA MET A 31 0.44 -3.24 -7.87
C MET A 31 1.23 -3.37 -6.56
N HIS A 32 0.91 -2.57 -5.53
CA HIS A 32 1.62 -2.63 -4.26
C HIS A 32 1.40 -3.99 -3.60
N PRO A 33 2.46 -4.67 -3.14
CA PRO A 33 2.34 -5.92 -2.40
C PRO A 33 1.56 -5.70 -1.10
N ASP A 34 0.90 -6.74 -0.60
CA ASP A 34 0.30 -6.70 0.74
C ASP A 34 1.40 -6.66 1.82
N GLN A 35 0.95 -6.47 3.06
CA GLN A 35 1.81 -6.26 4.22
C GLN A 35 2.76 -7.45 4.43
N GLU A 36 2.26 -8.68 4.33
CA GLU A 36 3.02 -9.91 4.51
C GLU A 36 4.05 -10.11 3.40
N ILE A 37 3.66 -9.94 2.14
CA ILE A 37 4.56 -10.09 0.99
C ILE A 37 5.69 -9.06 1.10
N LEU A 38 5.38 -7.80 1.42
CA LEU A 38 6.40 -6.77 1.58
C LEU A 38 7.33 -7.10 2.77
N LEU A 39 6.80 -7.66 3.85
CA LEU A 39 7.60 -8.11 5.00
C LEU A 39 8.57 -9.23 4.61
N GLU A 40 8.13 -10.17 3.77
CA GLU A 40 9.00 -11.23 3.23
C GLU A 40 10.06 -10.66 2.30
N MET A 41 9.70 -9.70 1.43
CA MET A 41 10.67 -9.00 0.58
C MET A 41 11.76 -8.33 1.43
N MET A 42 11.40 -7.72 2.57
CA MET A 42 12.37 -7.13 3.51
C MET A 42 13.30 -8.18 4.12
N LYS A 43 12.77 -9.33 4.55
CA LYS A 43 13.58 -10.44 5.08
C LYS A 43 14.53 -10.98 4.02
N ASN A 44 14.04 -11.16 2.79
CA ASN A 44 14.84 -11.63 1.65
C ASN A 44 15.95 -10.63 1.27
N ALA A 45 15.73 -9.33 1.51
CA ALA A 45 16.75 -8.29 1.36
C ALA A 45 17.82 -8.28 2.47
N GLY A 46 17.75 -9.20 3.44
CA GLY A 46 18.73 -9.32 4.53
C GLY A 46 18.45 -8.41 5.74
N LEU A 47 17.26 -7.81 5.82
CA LEU A 47 16.82 -7.14 7.04
C LEU A 47 16.40 -8.17 8.09
N ILE A 48 16.75 -7.89 9.35
CA ILE A 48 16.42 -8.72 10.51
C ILE A 48 15.39 -8.03 11.39
N ASN A 49 14.70 -8.83 12.21
CA ASN A 49 13.62 -8.37 13.10
C ASN A 49 12.55 -7.55 12.36
N CYS A 50 12.20 -8.00 11.15
CA CYS A 50 11.19 -7.36 10.32
C CYS A 50 9.79 -7.53 10.94
N LYS A 51 9.07 -6.43 11.09
CA LYS A 51 7.65 -6.41 11.49
C LYS A 51 6.90 -5.31 10.76
N TYR A 52 5.58 -5.44 10.66
CA TYR A 52 4.71 -4.35 10.22
C TYR A 52 3.64 -4.07 11.27
N HIS A 53 3.09 -2.86 11.22
CA HIS A 53 1.96 -2.44 12.04
C HIS A 53 0.91 -1.77 11.16
N ASP A 54 -0.31 -2.30 11.16
CA ASP A 54 -1.42 -1.70 10.44
C ASP A 54 -1.86 -0.39 11.08
N VAL A 55 -2.22 0.54 10.22
CA VAL A 55 -2.71 1.88 10.53
C VAL A 55 -4.04 2.04 9.80
N LEU A 56 -4.99 2.72 10.46
CA LEU A 56 -6.37 2.87 9.95
C LEU A 56 -7.01 1.52 9.56
N ASN A 57 -6.80 0.50 10.40
CA ASN A 57 -7.41 -0.81 10.25
C ASN A 57 -7.04 -1.53 8.93
N GLY A 58 -5.81 -1.34 8.46
CA GLY A 58 -5.24 -2.04 7.30
C GLY A 58 -5.27 -1.26 5.99
N ILE A 59 -5.70 0.02 6.01
CA ILE A 59 -5.62 0.91 4.83
C ILE A 59 -4.16 1.24 4.51
N CYS A 60 -3.32 1.38 5.53
CA CYS A 60 -1.88 1.56 5.38
C CYS A 60 -1.14 0.80 6.49
N ALA A 61 0.16 0.60 6.31
CA ALA A 61 1.00 -0.07 7.29
C ALA A 61 2.37 0.59 7.40
N ILE A 62 2.98 0.46 8.58
CA ILE A 62 4.35 0.88 8.85
C ILE A 62 5.21 -0.37 8.96
N HIS A 63 6.14 -0.55 8.03
CA HIS A 63 7.13 -1.65 8.05
C HIS A 63 8.45 -1.20 8.68
N LEU A 64 8.99 -2.05 9.55
CA LEU A 64 10.23 -1.82 10.31
C LEU A 64 11.15 -3.02 10.13
N GLY A 65 12.44 -2.77 9.92
CA GLY A 65 13.47 -3.80 9.84
C GLY A 65 14.85 -3.21 10.11
N PHE A 66 15.79 -4.03 10.57
CA PHE A 66 17.14 -3.60 10.95
C PHE A 66 18.17 -4.27 10.04
N LYS A 67 19.25 -3.57 9.71
CA LYS A 67 20.37 -4.19 8.99
C LYS A 67 21.09 -5.16 9.93
N SER A 68 21.32 -6.40 9.50
CA SER A 68 22.21 -7.30 10.22
C SER A 68 23.63 -6.69 10.18
N SER A 69 24.19 -6.40 11.36
CA SER A 69 25.57 -5.92 11.48
C SER A 69 26.57 -7.01 11.09
#